data_AF-A0A6P0YN51-F1
#
_entry.id   AF-A0A6P0YN51-F1
#
_cell.length_a   1.000
_cell.length_b   1.000
_cell.length_c   1.000
_cell.angle_alpha   90.00
_cell.angle_beta   90.00
_cell.angle_gamma   90.00
#
_symmetry.space_group_name_H-M   'P 1'
#
loop_
_entity.id
_entity.type
_entity.pdbx_description
1 polymer ?
#
loop_
_entity_poly.entity_id
_entity_poly.type
_entity_poly.pdbx_seq_one_letter_code
_entity_poly.pdbx_strand_id
1 'polypeptide(L)'
;MMNKHNLMLKNLATRFVVLITILSIAVVSPAHACTRLVYQGGTNGPITARSMDWLSFPGTELWVFPKGMKRDGGTDCNPIRWTSKYGSIVTSSYDFGTVDGMNEEGLVTNLLFLTETDYGHIEPEETSLSIGAWGQYVLDNYATVNEAVTALEEEPFRIITGTVLDLLRLKFPNFPIQKLKKSGTMKFSLHMSLSDASGDSAIFEYIDGKLNIHHDKEYEVLTNDPLFDQQLAINSYWDALYSNLENDMVSSGFLPGTTSPSDRFVRASYYLAKMNSNQISELQKNRRNELAAALGIIRNVSNPLGLSGFNVATTQWRTVA
;
A
#
# COMPACT_ATOMS: atom_id res chain seq x y z
N MET A 1 -8.15 6.59 -60.94
CA MET A 1 -8.89 7.63 -60.17
C MET A 1 -9.64 6.94 -59.04
N MET A 2 -9.24 7.15 -57.78
CA MET A 2 -9.96 6.59 -56.63
C MET A 2 -11.33 7.27 -56.52
N ASN A 3 -12.41 6.48 -56.52
CA ASN A 3 -13.78 6.98 -56.46
C ASN A 3 -14.01 7.78 -55.16
N LYS A 4 -14.67 8.95 -55.22
CA LYS A 4 -14.86 9.86 -54.06
C LYS A 4 -15.41 9.15 -52.82
N HIS A 5 -16.22 8.12 -53.03
CA HIS A 5 -16.77 7.27 -51.97
C HIS A 5 -15.68 6.53 -51.18
N ASN A 6 -14.69 5.95 -51.85
CA ASN A 6 -13.57 5.25 -51.21
C ASN A 6 -12.64 6.19 -50.43
N LEU A 7 -12.54 7.46 -50.85
CA LEU A 7 -11.78 8.47 -50.11
C LEU A 7 -12.51 8.90 -48.82
N MET A 8 -13.85 9.02 -48.87
CA MET A 8 -14.66 9.32 -47.69
C MET A 8 -14.64 8.18 -46.66
N LEU A 9 -14.76 6.93 -47.10
CA LEU A 9 -14.68 5.75 -46.22
C LEU A 9 -13.31 5.63 -45.53
N LYS A 10 -12.21 5.87 -46.25
CA LYS A 10 -10.86 5.90 -45.65
C LYS A 10 -10.73 7.01 -44.61
N ASN A 11 -11.19 8.22 -44.92
CA ASN A 11 -11.15 9.34 -43.97
C ASN A 11 -12.01 9.09 -42.72
N LEU A 12 -13.16 8.42 -42.87
CA LEU A 12 -14.01 8.03 -41.75
C LEU A 12 -13.36 6.95 -40.89
N ALA A 13 -12.76 5.93 -41.51
CA ALA A 13 -12.02 4.87 -40.81
C ALA A 13 -10.80 5.43 -40.08
N THR A 14 -10.03 6.34 -40.69
CA THR A 14 -8.89 7.00 -40.02
C THR A 14 -9.35 7.84 -38.84
N ARG A 15 -10.46 8.59 -38.97
CA ARG A 15 -11.03 9.35 -37.85
C ARG A 15 -11.53 8.44 -36.72
N PHE A 16 -12.13 7.30 -37.06
CA PHE A 16 -12.63 6.33 -36.08
C PHE A 16 -11.49 5.64 -35.33
N VAL A 17 -10.42 5.25 -36.04
CA VAL A 17 -9.20 4.69 -35.42
C VAL A 17 -8.54 5.72 -34.51
N VAL A 18 -8.37 6.97 -34.96
CA VAL A 18 -7.81 8.04 -34.13
C VAL A 18 -8.69 8.30 -32.89
N LEU A 19 -10.02 8.29 -33.02
CA LEU A 19 -10.93 8.47 -31.90
C LEU A 19 -10.83 7.31 -30.90
N ILE A 20 -10.75 6.05 -31.37
CA ILE A 20 -10.55 4.88 -30.52
C ILE A 20 -9.19 4.95 -29.82
N THR A 21 -8.12 5.30 -30.52
CA THR A 21 -6.78 5.46 -29.92
C THR A 21 -6.76 6.58 -28.86
N ILE A 22 -7.46 7.70 -29.09
CA ILE A 22 -7.60 8.79 -28.10
C ILE A 22 -8.46 8.34 -26.91
N LEU A 23 -9.55 7.59 -27.14
CA LEU A 23 -10.38 7.04 -26.06
C LEU A 23 -9.62 5.98 -25.23
N SER A 24 -8.72 5.22 -25.86
CA SER A 24 -7.88 4.22 -25.21
C SER A 24 -6.82 4.86 -24.30
N ILE A 25 -6.37 6.07 -24.63
CA ILE A 25 -5.42 6.85 -23.81
C ILE A 25 -6.14 7.53 -22.62
N ALA A 26 -7.47 7.60 -22.62
CA ALA A 26 -8.24 8.29 -21.56
C ALA A 26 -8.53 7.42 -20.32
N VAL A 27 -8.14 6.14 -20.31
CA VAL A 27 -8.25 5.25 -19.13
C VAL A 27 -6.86 5.09 -18.51
N VAL A 28 -6.26 6.19 -18.07
CA VAL A 28 -5.12 6.12 -17.15
C VAL A 28 -5.70 5.97 -15.75
N SER A 29 -5.66 4.76 -15.21
CA SER A 29 -5.96 4.53 -13.80
C SER A 29 -5.04 5.41 -12.94
N PRO A 30 -5.54 6.03 -11.85
CA PRO A 30 -4.69 6.76 -10.92
C PRO A 30 -3.72 5.76 -10.28
N ALA A 31 -2.47 5.80 -10.70
CA ALA A 31 -1.44 4.92 -10.17
C ALA A 31 -0.96 5.46 -8.80
N HIS A 32 -1.53 4.90 -7.73
CA HIS A 32 -1.07 5.02 -6.36
C HIS A 32 -0.28 3.75 -6.04
N ALA A 33 0.98 3.87 -5.60
CA ALA A 33 1.92 2.78 -5.85
C ALA A 33 2.76 2.27 -4.68
N CYS A 34 2.25 2.29 -3.46
CA CYS A 34 2.92 1.57 -2.39
C CYS A 34 2.86 0.05 -2.63
N THR A 35 3.80 -0.69 -2.06
CA THR A 35 3.76 -2.15 -2.01
C THR A 35 4.41 -2.59 -0.73
N ARG A 36 3.81 -3.57 -0.07
CA ARG A 36 4.31 -4.22 1.13
C ARG A 36 4.46 -5.71 0.84
N LEU A 37 5.53 -6.30 1.37
CA LEU A 37 5.75 -7.74 1.34
C LEU A 37 6.28 -8.23 2.70
N VAL A 38 5.92 -9.46 3.08
CA VAL A 38 6.52 -10.20 4.19
C VAL A 38 7.23 -11.40 3.63
N TYR A 39 8.54 -11.41 3.79
CA TYR A 39 9.37 -12.57 3.50
C TYR A 39 9.41 -13.44 4.76
N GLN A 40 8.84 -14.64 4.69
CA GLN A 40 8.94 -15.63 5.77
C GLN A 40 10.39 -16.14 5.84
N GLY A 41 11.19 -15.47 6.66
CA GLY A 41 12.60 -15.82 6.87
C GLY A 41 12.78 -17.18 7.52
N GLY A 42 14.03 -17.66 7.54
CA GLY A 42 14.42 -18.86 8.26
C GLY A 42 14.48 -18.63 9.77
N THR A 43 15.57 -19.00 10.41
CA THR A 43 15.68 -19.05 11.88
C THR A 43 15.66 -17.68 12.58
N ASN A 44 15.75 -16.57 11.85
CA ASN A 44 15.82 -15.21 12.42
C ASN A 44 14.49 -14.44 12.35
N GLY A 45 13.39 -15.13 12.03
CA GLY A 45 12.07 -14.52 11.91
C GLY A 45 11.82 -13.84 10.55
N PRO A 46 10.61 -13.30 10.35
CA PRO A 46 10.21 -12.68 9.10
C PRO A 46 10.99 -11.39 8.80
N ILE A 47 10.84 -10.91 7.57
CA ILE A 47 11.30 -9.59 7.13
C ILE A 47 10.13 -8.90 6.46
N THR A 48 9.76 -7.71 6.94
CA THR A 48 8.75 -6.89 6.27
C THR A 48 9.47 -5.83 5.44
N ALA A 49 9.14 -5.74 4.15
CA ALA A 49 9.66 -4.71 3.27
C ALA A 49 8.55 -3.92 2.61
N ARG A 50 8.76 -2.61 2.44
CA ARG A 50 7.80 -1.72 1.81
C ARG A 50 8.46 -0.76 0.85
N SER A 51 7.76 -0.39 -0.23
CA SER A 51 8.00 0.82 -1.02
C SER A 51 6.97 1.90 -0.75
N MET A 52 7.42 3.15 -0.59
CA MET A 52 6.56 4.33 -0.59
C MET A 52 6.63 5.01 -1.94
N ASP A 53 5.51 5.03 -2.64
CA ASP A 53 5.42 5.72 -3.92
C ASP A 53 4.49 6.90 -3.81
N TRP A 54 5.02 8.07 -4.12
CA TRP A 54 4.33 9.33 -3.94
C TRP A 54 4.65 10.31 -5.07
N LEU A 55 3.80 11.35 -5.19
CA LEU A 55 3.91 12.38 -6.23
C LEU A 55 5.23 13.16 -6.14
N SER A 56 5.69 13.39 -4.92
CA SER A 56 6.92 14.14 -4.60
C SER A 56 7.45 13.66 -3.26
N PHE A 57 8.65 14.09 -2.86
CA PHE A 57 9.17 13.74 -1.55
C PHE A 57 8.24 14.27 -0.43
N PRO A 58 7.69 13.39 0.44
CA PRO A 58 6.69 13.80 1.43
C PRO A 58 7.31 14.40 2.71
N GLY A 59 8.59 14.78 2.71
CA GLY A 59 9.25 15.29 3.92
C GLY A 59 9.36 14.21 5.00
N THR A 60 9.69 12.97 4.60
CA THR A 60 9.78 11.83 5.52
C THR A 60 10.92 11.99 6.50
N GLU A 61 10.62 11.76 7.77
CA GLU A 61 11.58 11.70 8.87
C GLU A 61 11.41 10.41 9.66
N LEU A 62 12.47 10.00 10.36
CA LEU A 62 12.43 8.90 11.32
C LEU A 62 12.23 9.46 12.73
N TRP A 63 11.24 8.92 13.43
CA TRP A 63 10.94 9.29 14.80
C TRP A 63 11.07 8.09 15.73
N VAL A 64 11.62 8.33 16.92
CA VAL A 64 11.64 7.35 18.01
C VAL A 64 10.71 7.85 19.10
N PHE A 65 9.71 7.04 19.42
CA PHE A 65 8.73 7.34 20.46
C PHE A 65 8.89 6.37 21.63
N PRO A 66 9.27 6.83 22.84
CA PRO A 66 9.36 5.97 24.01
C PRO A 66 7.97 5.51 24.47
N LYS A 67 7.93 4.41 25.23
CA LYS A 67 6.73 4.01 25.98
C LYS A 67 6.37 5.02 27.08
N GLY A 68 5.12 5.03 27.49
CA GLY A 68 4.57 5.92 28.53
C GLY A 68 4.15 7.30 28.03
N MET A 69 4.16 7.55 26.72
CA MET A 69 3.69 8.81 26.14
C MET A 69 2.17 8.88 26.21
N LYS A 70 1.64 9.95 26.81
CA LYS A 70 0.22 10.28 26.75
C LYS A 70 -0.09 10.83 25.36
N ARG A 71 -1.07 10.25 24.68
CA ARG A 71 -1.50 10.63 23.34
C ARG A 71 -3.02 10.81 23.29
N ASP A 72 -3.46 11.58 22.30
CA ASP A 72 -4.85 11.64 21.88
C ASP A 72 -4.98 11.35 20.38
N GLY A 73 -6.21 11.11 19.93
CA GLY A 73 -6.53 10.68 18.57
C GLY A 73 -6.27 11.72 17.48
N GLY A 74 -5.88 12.95 17.82
CA GLY A 74 -5.56 14.00 16.85
C GLY A 74 -6.79 14.52 16.11
N THR A 75 -7.95 14.52 16.77
CA THR A 75 -9.24 14.93 16.22
C THR A 75 -9.95 15.92 17.16
N ASP A 76 -10.80 16.78 16.60
CA ASP A 76 -11.55 17.78 17.38
C ASP A 76 -12.78 17.16 18.09
N CYS A 77 -13.38 16.11 17.52
CA CYS A 77 -14.61 15.50 18.01
C CYS A 77 -14.32 14.22 18.79
N ASN A 78 -14.48 14.24 20.12
CA ASN A 78 -14.32 13.09 21.02
C ASN A 78 -13.10 12.18 20.72
N PRO A 79 -11.86 12.73 20.72
CA PRO A 79 -10.66 11.94 20.42
C PRO A 79 -10.43 10.84 21.46
N ILE A 80 -10.11 9.63 20.99
CA ILE A 80 -9.58 8.57 21.87
C ILE A 80 -8.31 9.05 22.57
N ARG A 81 -8.08 8.60 23.81
CA ARG A 81 -6.85 8.91 24.56
C ARG A 81 -6.22 7.64 25.08
N TRP A 82 -4.89 7.55 24.99
CA TRP A 82 -4.14 6.40 25.47
C TRP A 82 -2.79 6.81 26.04
N THR A 83 -2.11 5.85 26.66
CA THR A 83 -0.70 5.95 27.02
C THR A 83 0.04 4.84 26.30
N SER A 84 1.11 5.15 25.57
CA SER A 84 1.85 4.14 24.81
C SER A 84 2.39 3.05 25.74
N LYS A 85 2.08 1.79 25.44
CA LYS A 85 2.59 0.62 26.17
C LYS A 85 3.99 0.25 25.68
N TYR A 86 4.20 0.40 24.37
CA TYR A 86 5.44 0.02 23.69
C TYR A 86 6.17 1.23 23.12
N GLY A 87 7.50 1.18 23.13
CA GLY A 87 8.33 2.08 22.34
C GLY A 87 8.28 1.72 20.85
N SER A 88 8.43 2.71 19.96
CA SER A 88 8.42 2.48 18.51
C SER A 88 9.41 3.37 17.74
N ILE A 89 9.87 2.87 16.60
CA ILE A 89 10.52 3.66 15.55
C ILE A 89 9.59 3.72 14.34
N VAL A 90 9.38 4.93 13.81
CA VAL A 90 8.41 5.15 12.73
C VAL A 90 8.97 6.03 11.64
N THR A 91 8.42 5.90 10.44
CA THR A 91 8.56 6.90 9.37
C THR A 91 7.32 7.79 9.35
N SER A 92 7.54 9.10 9.36
CA SER A 92 6.46 10.07 9.18
C SER A 92 6.27 10.43 7.71
N SER A 93 5.07 10.89 7.35
CA SER A 93 4.84 11.66 6.14
C SER A 93 4.31 13.03 6.49
N TYR A 94 4.93 14.06 5.90
CA TYR A 94 4.65 15.47 6.11
C TYR A 94 4.71 15.96 7.57
N ASP A 95 5.38 15.19 8.43
CA ASP A 95 5.41 15.40 9.88
C ASP A 95 4.01 15.39 10.53
N PHE A 96 3.04 14.73 9.88
CA PHE A 96 1.64 14.71 10.30
C PHE A 96 1.16 13.32 10.70
N GLY A 97 1.59 12.28 9.98
CA GLY A 97 1.11 10.93 10.22
C GLY A 97 2.24 9.90 10.21
N THR A 98 2.11 8.91 11.09
CA THR A 98 2.89 7.68 11.05
C THR A 98 2.39 6.83 9.88
N VAL A 99 3.24 6.62 8.87
CA VAL A 99 2.87 5.83 7.68
C VAL A 99 3.51 4.45 7.66
N ASP A 100 4.56 4.25 8.45
CA ASP A 100 5.29 3.00 8.60
C ASP A 100 5.96 2.96 9.97
N GLY A 101 6.21 1.78 10.52
CA GLY A 101 7.05 1.65 11.70
C GLY A 101 7.05 0.28 12.33
N MET A 102 7.85 0.12 13.38
CA MET A 102 7.98 -1.10 14.17
C MET A 102 8.06 -0.73 15.65
N ASN A 103 7.41 -1.52 16.51
CA ASN A 103 7.52 -1.37 17.97
C ASN A 103 8.55 -2.33 18.58
N GLU A 104 8.81 -2.17 19.88
CA GLU A 104 9.82 -2.96 20.60
C GLU A 104 9.52 -4.46 20.72
N GLU A 105 8.28 -4.89 20.44
CA GLU A 105 7.85 -6.31 20.40
C GLU A 105 7.96 -6.92 19.00
N GLY A 106 8.27 -6.09 18.00
CA GLY A 106 8.42 -6.50 16.62
C GLY A 106 7.13 -6.54 15.80
N LEU A 107 6.07 -5.87 16.27
CA LEU A 107 4.92 -5.54 15.44
C LEU A 107 5.31 -4.43 14.46
N VAL A 108 5.07 -4.66 13.18
CA VAL A 108 5.29 -3.74 12.06
C VAL A 108 3.95 -3.27 11.52
N THR A 109 3.82 -1.98 11.21
CA THR A 109 2.65 -1.41 10.53
C THR A 109 3.05 -0.68 9.26
N ASN A 110 2.20 -0.75 8.23
CA ASN A 110 2.37 -0.03 6.98
C ASN A 110 1.00 0.48 6.51
N LEU A 111 0.86 1.80 6.26
CA LEU A 111 -0.35 2.38 5.65
C LEU A 111 -0.15 2.63 4.16
N LEU A 112 -1.00 2.04 3.32
CA LEU A 112 -0.95 2.12 1.86
C LEU A 112 -2.25 2.74 1.32
N PHE A 113 -2.21 3.38 0.15
CA PHE A 113 -3.41 3.95 -0.47
C PHE A 113 -4.37 2.87 -0.97
N LEU A 114 -5.66 3.08 -0.83
CA LEU A 114 -6.71 2.26 -1.44
C LEU A 114 -7.84 3.18 -1.90
N THR A 115 -8.14 3.21 -3.19
CA THR A 115 -9.10 4.17 -3.75
C THR A 115 -10.52 3.91 -3.25
N GLU A 116 -10.87 2.64 -3.06
CA GLU A 116 -12.21 2.22 -2.63
C GLU A 116 -12.47 2.43 -1.12
N THR A 117 -11.50 2.94 -0.36
CA THR A 117 -11.70 3.16 1.09
C THR A 117 -12.82 4.15 1.38
N ASP A 118 -13.76 3.73 2.22
CA ASP A 118 -14.80 4.56 2.82
C ASP A 118 -14.87 4.33 4.33
N TYR A 119 -14.42 5.31 5.11
CA TYR A 119 -14.49 5.30 6.57
C TYR A 119 -15.91 5.56 7.12
N GLY A 120 -16.87 5.88 6.25
CA GLY A 120 -18.26 6.11 6.62
C GLY A 120 -18.52 7.51 7.21
N HIS A 121 -19.76 7.71 7.65
CA HIS A 121 -20.13 8.89 8.42
C HIS A 121 -19.73 8.72 9.89
N ILE A 122 -19.48 9.85 10.55
CA ILE A 122 -19.06 9.90 11.95
C ILE A 122 -19.98 10.86 12.67
N GLU A 123 -20.67 10.36 13.67
CA GLU A 123 -21.53 11.15 14.54
C GLU A 123 -20.68 11.87 15.62
N PRO A 124 -21.08 13.07 16.08
CA PRO A 124 -20.27 13.88 17.00
C PRO A 124 -19.85 13.20 18.32
N GLU A 125 -20.66 12.26 18.80
CA GLU A 125 -20.43 11.50 20.04
C GLU A 125 -19.49 10.30 19.88
N GLU A 126 -19.22 9.85 18.65
CA GLU A 126 -18.39 8.67 18.42
C GLU A 126 -16.94 8.95 18.77
N THR A 127 -16.31 8.02 19.49
CA THR A 127 -14.88 8.07 19.76
C THR A 127 -14.14 8.08 18.43
N SER A 128 -13.21 9.01 18.24
CA SER A 128 -12.55 9.17 16.95
C SER A 128 -11.03 9.12 17.02
N LEU A 129 -10.44 8.76 15.87
CA LEU A 129 -9.01 8.70 15.64
C LEU A 129 -8.68 9.26 14.26
N SER A 130 -7.68 10.13 14.18
CA SER A 130 -7.18 10.66 12.91
C SER A 130 -6.50 9.54 12.13
N ILE A 131 -6.70 9.51 10.81
CA ILE A 131 -6.00 8.57 9.93
C ILE A 131 -4.46 8.65 10.08
N GLY A 132 -3.91 9.83 10.39
CA GLY A 132 -2.48 10.00 10.64
C GLY A 132 -1.96 9.33 11.92
N ALA A 133 -2.86 9.07 12.87
CA ALA A 133 -2.54 8.43 14.15
C ALA A 133 -2.85 6.92 14.17
N TRP A 134 -3.51 6.38 13.13
CA TRP A 134 -3.97 4.98 13.13
C TRP A 134 -2.83 3.96 13.31
N GLY A 135 -1.78 4.05 12.48
CA GLY A 135 -0.61 3.19 12.62
C GLY A 135 0.11 3.37 13.96
N GLN A 136 0.20 4.61 14.46
CA GLN A 136 0.84 4.89 15.74
C GLN A 136 0.05 4.29 16.91
N TYR A 137 -1.28 4.40 16.88
CA TYR A 137 -2.15 3.81 17.89
C TYR A 137 -1.92 2.29 17.99
N VAL A 138 -1.80 1.61 16.85
CA VAL A 138 -1.52 0.17 16.83
C VAL A 138 -0.15 -0.15 17.42
N LEU A 139 0.91 0.51 16.94
CA LEU A 139 2.27 0.30 17.44
C LEU A 139 2.41 0.56 18.94
N ASP A 140 1.68 1.56 19.44
CA ASP A 140 1.71 1.94 20.86
C ASP A 140 1.00 0.94 21.76
N ASN A 141 0.00 0.19 21.28
CA ASN A 141 -0.96 -0.53 22.14
C ASN A 141 -0.89 -2.07 22.08
N TYR A 142 -0.30 -2.65 21.02
CA TYR A 142 -0.34 -4.09 20.77
C TYR A 142 1.06 -4.66 20.48
N ALA A 143 1.31 -5.89 20.91
CA ALA A 143 2.57 -6.61 20.66
C ALA A 143 2.52 -7.51 19.43
N THR A 144 1.34 -8.01 19.07
CA THR A 144 1.14 -9.01 18.01
C THR A 144 0.03 -8.61 17.04
N VAL A 145 0.04 -9.19 15.84
CA VAL A 145 -1.04 -9.03 14.86
C VAL A 145 -2.36 -9.48 15.46
N ASN A 146 -2.39 -10.65 16.08
CA ASN A 146 -3.60 -11.20 16.68
C ASN A 146 -4.20 -10.28 17.77
N GLU A 147 -3.38 -9.68 18.64
CA GLU A 147 -3.86 -8.69 19.62
C GLU A 147 -4.49 -7.46 18.96
N ALA A 148 -3.87 -6.95 17.90
CA ALA A 148 -4.38 -5.80 17.16
C ALA A 148 -5.69 -6.14 16.42
N VAL A 149 -5.78 -7.32 15.80
CA VAL A 149 -6.99 -7.82 15.14
C VAL A 149 -8.13 -7.90 16.14
N THR A 150 -7.97 -8.66 17.23
CA THR A 150 -9.02 -8.84 18.25
C THR A 150 -9.50 -7.51 18.82
N ALA A 151 -8.62 -6.53 19.01
CA ALA A 151 -9.01 -5.24 19.56
C ALA A 151 -9.67 -4.31 18.55
N LEU A 152 -9.30 -4.36 17.27
CA LEU A 152 -9.85 -3.52 16.22
C LEU A 152 -11.15 -4.07 15.63
N GLU A 153 -11.40 -5.38 15.71
CA GLU A 153 -12.69 -6.02 15.38
C GLU A 153 -13.86 -5.43 16.19
N GLU A 154 -13.60 -4.97 17.41
CA GLU A 154 -14.59 -4.31 18.26
C GLU A 154 -14.90 -2.86 17.84
N GLU A 155 -14.24 -2.34 16.79
CA GLU A 155 -14.34 -0.96 16.29
C GLU A 155 -14.32 0.11 17.40
N PRO A 156 -13.24 0.21 18.21
CA PRO A 156 -13.20 1.09 19.39
C PRO A 156 -13.23 2.59 19.07
N PHE A 157 -13.07 2.96 17.79
CA PHE A 157 -13.11 4.32 17.30
C PHE A 157 -13.50 4.36 15.82
N ARG A 158 -13.92 5.54 15.36
CA ARG A 158 -14.13 5.86 13.95
C ARG A 158 -12.95 6.66 13.39
N ILE A 159 -12.56 6.37 12.15
CA ILE A 159 -11.41 7.03 11.51
C ILE A 159 -11.83 8.34 10.84
N ILE A 160 -11.27 9.46 11.29
CA ILE A 160 -11.40 10.75 10.61
C ILE A 160 -10.25 10.92 9.63
N THR A 161 -10.57 11.07 8.35
CA THR A 161 -9.58 11.34 7.29
C THR A 161 -9.54 12.82 6.91
N GLY A 162 -8.35 13.29 6.54
CA GLY A 162 -8.14 14.62 5.95
C GLY A 162 -8.07 14.57 4.43
N THR A 163 -7.93 15.74 3.81
CA THR A 163 -7.67 15.87 2.37
C THR A 163 -6.27 16.40 2.07
N VAL A 164 -5.81 16.21 0.83
CA VAL A 164 -4.59 16.86 0.32
C VAL A 164 -4.67 18.38 0.47
N LEU A 165 -5.87 18.98 0.38
CA LEU A 165 -6.02 20.41 0.60
C LEU A 165 -5.79 20.80 2.06
N ASP A 166 -6.26 19.99 3.02
CA ASP A 166 -6.04 20.24 4.45
C ASP A 166 -4.54 20.20 4.76
N LEU A 167 -3.83 19.23 4.18
CA LEU A 167 -2.37 19.18 4.25
C LEU A 167 -1.70 20.45 3.68
N LEU A 168 -2.13 20.90 2.50
CA LEU A 168 -1.58 22.10 1.87
C LEU A 168 -1.87 23.37 2.68
N ARG A 169 -3.05 23.48 3.29
CA ARG A 169 -3.42 24.58 4.18
C ARG A 169 -2.52 24.63 5.42
N LEU A 170 -2.23 23.48 6.02
CA LEU A 170 -1.37 23.39 7.20
C LEU A 170 0.08 23.79 6.88
N LYS A 171 0.65 23.28 5.77
CA LYS A 171 2.03 23.59 5.36
C LYS A 171 2.18 24.99 4.75
N PHE A 172 1.18 25.49 4.03
CA PHE A 172 1.21 26.75 3.31
C PHE A 172 -0.08 27.56 3.54
N PRO A 173 -0.22 28.26 4.68
CA PRO A 173 -1.45 28.94 5.07
C PRO A 173 -1.96 29.99 4.07
N ASN A 174 -1.05 30.57 3.28
CA ASN A 174 -1.33 31.60 2.28
C ASN A 174 -1.44 31.06 0.84
N PHE A 175 -1.50 29.74 0.66
CA PHE A 175 -1.53 29.15 -0.68
C PHE A 175 -2.88 29.43 -1.38
N PRO A 176 -2.88 29.92 -2.64
CA PRO A 176 -4.12 30.29 -3.34
C PRO A 176 -4.92 29.04 -3.77
N ILE A 177 -5.88 28.65 -2.92
CA ILE A 177 -6.71 27.44 -3.04
C ILE A 177 -7.57 27.41 -4.32
N GLN A 178 -7.92 28.58 -4.87
CA GLN A 178 -8.85 28.71 -6.00
C GLN A 178 -8.41 27.96 -7.26
N LYS A 179 -7.11 27.62 -7.41
CA LYS A 179 -6.57 26.85 -8.55
C LYS A 179 -6.65 25.32 -8.41
N LEU A 180 -7.02 24.77 -7.25
CA LEU A 180 -6.96 23.32 -6.96
C LEU A 180 -8.32 22.64 -6.78
N LYS A 181 -9.36 23.09 -7.48
CA LYS A 181 -10.75 22.58 -7.32
C LYS A 181 -10.93 21.06 -7.48
N LYS A 182 -10.06 20.35 -8.22
CA LYS A 182 -10.16 18.89 -8.43
C LYS A 182 -9.22 18.03 -7.58
N SER A 183 -8.01 18.50 -7.27
CA SER A 183 -7.05 17.73 -6.45
C SER A 183 -7.18 18.02 -4.95
N GLY A 184 -7.78 19.15 -4.57
CA GLY A 184 -8.02 19.50 -3.18
C GLY A 184 -9.09 18.67 -2.46
N THR A 185 -9.87 17.87 -3.18
CA THR A 185 -10.90 16.98 -2.60
C THR A 185 -10.40 15.54 -2.41
N MET A 186 -9.15 15.23 -2.80
CA MET A 186 -8.59 13.89 -2.61
C MET A 186 -8.41 13.64 -1.11
N LYS A 187 -9.20 12.72 -0.57
CA LYS A 187 -9.07 12.22 0.81
C LYS A 187 -7.85 11.32 0.93
N PHE A 188 -7.27 11.24 2.13
CA PHE A 188 -6.31 10.18 2.44
C PHE A 188 -7.08 8.86 2.66
N SER A 189 -7.30 8.15 1.55
CA SER A 189 -7.96 6.84 1.52
C SER A 189 -6.88 5.76 1.65
N LEU A 190 -6.70 5.24 2.87
CA LEU A 190 -5.65 4.30 3.21
C LEU A 190 -6.22 3.01 3.82
N HIS A 191 -5.62 1.88 3.46
CA HIS A 191 -5.69 0.63 4.25
C HIS A 191 -4.39 0.43 5.04
N MET A 192 -4.44 -0.43 6.05
CA MET A 192 -3.29 -0.74 6.91
C MET A 192 -2.96 -2.22 6.79
N SER A 193 -1.67 -2.56 6.69
CA SER A 193 -1.16 -3.91 6.90
C SER A 193 -0.34 -4.00 8.17
N LEU A 194 -0.44 -5.13 8.86
CA LEU A 194 0.38 -5.49 10.01
C LEU A 194 1.15 -6.78 9.75
N SER A 195 2.32 -6.90 10.36
CA SER A 195 3.06 -8.16 10.51
C SER A 195 3.77 -8.19 11.86
N ASP A 196 4.03 -9.36 12.42
CA ASP A 196 4.76 -9.48 13.68
C ASP A 196 5.92 -10.49 13.63
N ALA A 197 6.64 -10.61 14.75
CA ALA A 197 7.81 -11.47 14.88
C ALA A 197 7.53 -12.98 14.65
N SER A 198 6.27 -13.42 14.69
CA SER A 198 5.88 -14.81 14.39
C SER A 198 5.69 -15.07 12.89
N GLY A 199 5.67 -14.00 12.09
CA GLY A 199 5.35 -14.03 10.67
C GLY A 199 3.86 -13.93 10.37
N ASP A 200 3.03 -13.70 11.38
CA ASP A 200 1.60 -13.43 11.20
C ASP A 200 1.38 -12.13 10.42
N SER A 201 0.23 -12.00 9.76
CA SER A 201 -0.09 -10.90 8.86
C SER A 201 -1.57 -10.59 8.83
N ALA A 202 -1.92 -9.30 8.87
CA ALA A 202 -3.31 -8.86 8.71
C ALA A 202 -3.42 -7.58 7.90
N ILE A 203 -4.56 -7.42 7.22
CA ILE A 203 -4.89 -6.28 6.35
C ILE A 203 -6.25 -5.73 6.76
N PHE A 204 -6.33 -4.42 6.89
CA PHE A 204 -7.45 -3.67 7.45
C PHE A 204 -7.96 -2.68 6.40
N GLU A 205 -9.15 -2.91 5.85
CA GLU A 205 -9.75 -2.09 4.79
C GLU A 205 -11.12 -1.57 5.26
N TYR A 206 -11.33 -0.25 5.21
CA TYR A 206 -12.65 0.32 5.48
C TYR A 206 -13.47 0.38 4.19
N ILE A 207 -14.59 -0.35 4.15
CA ILE A 207 -15.48 -0.46 2.98
C ILE A 207 -16.90 -0.21 3.46
N ASP A 208 -17.63 0.68 2.76
CA ASP A 208 -18.98 1.11 3.13
C ASP A 208 -19.11 1.52 4.63
N GLY A 209 -18.07 2.14 5.17
CA GLY A 209 -18.02 2.61 6.56
C GLY A 209 -17.79 1.54 7.62
N LYS A 210 -17.41 0.31 7.23
CA LYS A 210 -17.12 -0.82 8.13
C LYS A 210 -15.69 -1.30 7.97
N LEU A 211 -15.10 -1.76 9.07
CA LEU A 211 -13.77 -2.34 9.04
C LEU A 211 -13.83 -3.81 8.60
N ASN A 212 -13.26 -4.11 7.43
CA ASN A 212 -13.04 -5.47 6.96
C ASN A 212 -11.59 -5.86 7.24
N ILE A 213 -11.41 -7.04 7.85
CA ILE A 213 -10.10 -7.54 8.28
C ILE A 213 -9.82 -8.88 7.60
N HIS A 214 -8.69 -8.96 6.90
CA HIS A 214 -8.14 -10.21 6.40
C HIS A 214 -6.96 -10.58 7.28
N HIS A 215 -7.04 -11.70 7.99
CA HIS A 215 -6.00 -12.17 8.91
C HIS A 215 -5.60 -13.59 8.55
N ASP A 216 -4.39 -13.73 8.02
CA ASP A 216 -3.74 -15.01 7.76
C ASP A 216 -2.25 -14.78 7.53
N LYS A 217 -1.43 -15.71 8.01
CA LYS A 217 0.02 -15.71 7.80
C LYS A 217 0.40 -15.78 6.32
N GLU A 218 -0.45 -16.34 5.47
CA GLU A 218 -0.24 -16.43 4.01
C GLU A 218 -0.47 -15.09 3.29
N TYR A 219 -1.03 -14.07 3.95
CA TYR A 219 -1.26 -12.74 3.38
C TYR A 219 0.02 -11.89 3.38
N GLU A 220 1.03 -12.36 2.64
CA GLU A 220 2.39 -11.81 2.62
C GLU A 220 2.49 -10.49 1.84
N VAL A 221 1.67 -10.29 0.81
CA VAL A 221 1.77 -9.13 -0.10
C VAL A 221 0.54 -8.25 0.03
N LEU A 222 0.75 -6.93 -0.01
CA LEU A 222 -0.32 -5.94 -0.17
C LEU A 222 0.13 -4.83 -1.13
N THR A 223 -0.75 -4.42 -2.03
CA THR A 223 -0.51 -3.25 -2.89
C THR A 223 -1.46 -2.10 -2.59
N ASN A 224 -2.17 -1.57 -3.58
CA ASN A 224 -3.10 -0.45 -3.39
C ASN A 224 -4.50 -0.91 -3.77
N ASP A 225 -4.87 -0.68 -5.02
CA ASP A 225 -6.10 -1.19 -5.61
C ASP A 225 -5.88 -2.56 -6.29
N PRO A 226 -6.92 -3.36 -6.51
CA PRO A 226 -8.26 -3.24 -5.92
C PRO A 226 -8.29 -3.66 -4.44
N LEU A 227 -9.47 -3.86 -3.86
CA LEU A 227 -9.67 -4.51 -2.56
C LEU A 227 -8.86 -5.82 -2.43
N PHE A 228 -8.48 -6.19 -1.21
CA PHE A 228 -7.56 -7.30 -1.00
C PHE A 228 -8.08 -8.65 -1.53
N ASP A 229 -9.37 -8.96 -1.36
CA ASP A 229 -10.00 -10.16 -1.93
C ASP A 229 -9.83 -10.25 -3.45
N GLN A 230 -9.90 -9.11 -4.13
CA GLN A 230 -9.70 -9.05 -5.58
C GLN A 230 -8.22 -9.19 -5.94
N GLN A 231 -7.30 -8.67 -5.12
CA GLN A 231 -5.86 -8.93 -5.28
C GLN A 231 -5.56 -10.44 -5.18
N LEU A 232 -6.14 -11.14 -4.21
CA LEU A 232 -6.04 -12.60 -4.07
C LEU A 232 -6.62 -13.35 -5.28
N ALA A 233 -7.79 -12.92 -5.77
CA ALA A 233 -8.42 -13.53 -6.94
C ALA A 233 -7.57 -13.35 -8.22
N ILE A 234 -6.95 -12.18 -8.40
CA ILE A 234 -6.01 -11.93 -9.50
C ILE A 234 -4.82 -12.89 -9.40
N ASN A 235 -4.23 -13.05 -8.22
CA ASN A 235 -3.06 -13.92 -8.05
C ASN A 235 -3.39 -15.39 -8.32
N SER A 236 -4.60 -15.83 -7.94
CA SER A 236 -5.07 -17.20 -8.21
C SER A 236 -5.04 -17.56 -9.69
N TYR A 237 -5.37 -16.61 -10.59
CA TYR A 237 -5.24 -16.81 -12.03
C TYR A 237 -3.78 -17.04 -12.46
N TRP A 238 -2.85 -16.23 -11.93
CA TRP A 238 -1.44 -16.32 -12.26
C TRP A 238 -0.80 -17.58 -11.70
N ASP A 239 -1.12 -17.97 -10.46
CA ASP A 239 -0.63 -19.20 -9.83
C ASP A 239 -1.04 -20.45 -10.61
N ALA A 240 -2.29 -20.49 -11.10
CA ALA A 240 -2.76 -21.57 -11.97
C ALA A 240 -1.99 -21.62 -13.30
N LEU A 241 -1.68 -20.45 -13.89
CA LEU A 241 -0.89 -20.38 -15.11
C LEU A 241 0.53 -20.89 -14.89
N TYR A 242 1.17 -20.52 -13.78
CA TYR A 242 2.54 -20.96 -13.48
C TYR A 242 2.64 -22.44 -13.11
N SER A 243 1.71 -22.97 -12.33
CA SER A 243 1.68 -24.39 -11.95
C SER A 243 1.60 -25.32 -13.17
N ASN A 244 0.90 -24.89 -14.22
CA ASN A 244 0.82 -25.65 -15.48
C ASN A 244 2.11 -25.62 -16.31
N LEU A 245 3.05 -24.72 -15.98
CA LEU A 245 4.31 -24.51 -16.71
C LEU A 245 5.54 -25.14 -16.02
N GLU A 246 5.40 -25.69 -14.81
CA GLU A 246 6.53 -26.23 -14.02
C GLU A 246 7.17 -27.51 -14.59
N ASN A 247 6.58 -28.12 -15.62
CA ASN A 247 7.16 -29.31 -16.29
C ASN A 247 8.20 -28.98 -17.36
N ASP A 248 8.48 -27.71 -17.65
CA ASP A 248 9.48 -27.32 -18.64
C ASP A 248 10.63 -26.58 -17.96
N MET A 249 11.83 -27.18 -17.96
CA MET A 249 13.05 -26.64 -17.34
C MET A 249 13.46 -25.25 -17.86
N VAL A 250 12.78 -24.74 -18.89
CA VAL A 250 12.98 -23.43 -19.52
C VAL A 250 11.65 -22.69 -19.72
N SER A 251 10.66 -22.85 -18.84
CA SER A 251 9.51 -21.93 -18.88
C SER A 251 9.90 -20.56 -18.30
N SER A 252 10.37 -19.68 -19.19
CA SER A 252 10.32 -18.24 -19.00
C SER A 252 8.85 -17.80 -18.94
N GLY A 253 8.22 -18.01 -17.80
CA GLY A 253 6.85 -17.58 -17.53
C GLY A 253 6.73 -16.06 -17.72
N PHE A 254 5.63 -15.63 -18.35
CA PHE A 254 5.33 -14.21 -18.47
C PHE A 254 4.93 -13.65 -17.10
N LEU A 255 5.55 -12.52 -16.71
CA LEU A 255 5.10 -11.71 -15.57
C LEU A 255 4.61 -10.36 -16.08
N PRO A 256 3.49 -9.84 -15.53
CA PRO A 256 3.00 -8.55 -15.93
C PRO A 256 3.96 -7.45 -15.45
N GLY A 257 4.47 -6.66 -16.40
CA GLY A 257 5.61 -5.75 -16.19
C GLY A 257 5.24 -4.27 -16.03
N THR A 258 3.96 -3.93 -15.91
CA THR A 258 3.57 -2.53 -15.74
C THR A 258 3.73 -2.08 -14.28
N THR A 259 3.47 -0.79 -14.06
CA THR A 259 3.49 -0.16 -12.74
C THR A 259 2.14 -0.24 -12.02
N SER A 260 1.15 -0.95 -12.59
CA SER A 260 -0.18 -1.10 -11.96
C SER A 260 -0.07 -1.80 -10.60
N PRO A 261 -0.93 -1.49 -9.62
CA PRO A 261 -0.99 -2.23 -8.36
C PRO A 261 -1.10 -3.75 -8.53
N SER A 262 -2.01 -4.23 -9.40
CA SER A 262 -2.19 -5.65 -9.66
C SER A 262 -0.94 -6.32 -10.26
N ASP A 263 -0.23 -5.65 -11.18
CA ASP A 263 1.01 -6.17 -11.75
C ASP A 263 2.12 -6.29 -10.70
N ARG A 264 2.22 -5.29 -9.82
CA ARG A 264 3.17 -5.32 -8.69
C ARG A 264 2.83 -6.44 -7.71
N PHE A 265 1.54 -6.64 -7.41
CA PHE A 265 1.07 -7.70 -6.52
C PHE A 265 1.52 -9.06 -7.07
N VAL A 266 1.19 -9.35 -8.32
CA VAL A 266 1.54 -10.61 -9.00
C VAL A 266 3.05 -10.83 -9.04
N ARG A 267 3.84 -9.79 -9.38
CA ARG A 267 5.30 -9.91 -9.38
C ARG A 267 5.87 -10.17 -7.99
N ALA A 268 5.43 -9.43 -6.98
CA ALA A 268 5.89 -9.63 -5.60
C ALA A 268 5.55 -11.04 -5.11
N SER A 269 4.30 -11.47 -5.27
CA SER A 269 3.83 -12.80 -4.85
C SER A 269 4.59 -13.91 -5.56
N TYR A 270 4.79 -13.80 -6.88
CA TYR A 270 5.57 -14.78 -7.65
C TYR A 270 7.00 -14.90 -7.13
N TYR A 271 7.71 -13.79 -6.96
CA TYR A 271 9.11 -13.84 -6.52
C TYR A 271 9.23 -14.33 -5.07
N LEU A 272 8.31 -13.95 -4.18
CA LEU A 272 8.25 -14.49 -2.81
C LEU A 272 8.08 -16.01 -2.82
N ALA A 273 7.07 -16.51 -3.53
CA ALA A 273 6.82 -17.95 -3.63
C ALA A 273 8.03 -18.71 -4.19
N LYS A 274 8.71 -18.18 -5.22
CA LYS A 274 9.92 -18.79 -5.78
C LYS A 274 11.12 -18.74 -4.83
N MET A 275 11.26 -17.69 -4.04
CA MET A 275 12.35 -17.62 -3.05
C MET A 275 12.11 -18.55 -1.85
N ASN A 276 10.86 -18.74 -1.44
CA ASN A 276 10.48 -19.65 -0.36
C ASN A 276 10.59 -21.13 -0.77
N SER A 277 10.39 -21.46 -2.05
CA SER A 277 10.40 -22.84 -2.56
C SER A 277 11.76 -23.34 -3.09
N ASN A 278 12.73 -22.46 -3.32
CA ASN A 278 13.99 -22.86 -3.97
C ASN A 278 14.98 -23.51 -2.98
N GLN A 279 15.43 -24.73 -3.28
CA GLN A 279 16.45 -25.45 -2.51
C GLN A 279 17.78 -24.68 -2.37
N ILE A 280 18.13 -23.81 -3.31
CA ILE A 280 19.33 -22.97 -3.20
C ILE A 280 19.15 -21.88 -2.12
N SER A 281 17.93 -21.36 -1.96
CA SER A 281 17.55 -20.45 -0.87
C SER A 281 17.65 -21.19 0.48
N GLU A 282 17.11 -22.41 0.57
CA GLU A 282 17.22 -23.29 1.75
C GLU A 282 18.68 -23.54 2.20
N LEU A 283 19.57 -23.82 1.25
CA LEU A 283 21.00 -24.09 1.51
C LEU A 283 21.82 -22.82 1.84
N GLN A 284 21.27 -21.64 1.56
CA GLN A 284 21.91 -20.34 1.79
C GLN A 284 21.13 -19.45 2.79
N LYS A 285 20.31 -20.06 3.66
CA LYS A 285 19.54 -19.39 4.74
C LYS A 285 20.46 -18.72 5.77
N ASN A 286 21.00 -17.57 5.41
CA ASN A 286 21.56 -16.62 6.35
C ASN A 286 20.81 -15.30 6.23
N ARG A 287 20.75 -14.55 7.34
CA ARG A 287 19.97 -13.31 7.42
C ARG A 287 20.34 -12.30 6.34
N ARG A 288 21.61 -12.25 5.92
CA ARG A 288 22.07 -11.34 4.86
C ARG A 288 21.40 -11.66 3.52
N ASN A 289 21.29 -12.94 3.16
CA ASN A 289 20.67 -13.36 1.90
C ASN A 289 19.15 -13.14 1.92
N GLU A 290 18.50 -13.39 3.04
CA GLU A 290 17.06 -13.10 3.23
C GLU A 290 16.78 -11.60 3.08
N LEU A 291 17.59 -10.74 3.69
CA LEU A 291 17.51 -9.28 3.53
C LEU A 291 17.76 -8.86 2.08
N ALA A 292 18.74 -9.47 1.40
CA ALA A 292 19.01 -9.20 -0.01
C ALA A 292 17.85 -9.63 -0.91
N ALA A 293 17.18 -10.75 -0.59
CA ALA A 293 16.00 -11.23 -1.29
C ALA A 293 14.84 -10.25 -1.15
N ALA A 294 14.45 -9.90 0.09
CA ALA A 294 13.37 -8.95 0.35
C ALA A 294 13.63 -7.59 -0.32
N LEU A 295 14.86 -7.07 -0.22
CA LEU A 295 15.27 -5.84 -0.91
C LEU A 295 15.27 -5.96 -2.44
N GLY A 296 15.60 -7.14 -2.98
CA GLY A 296 15.56 -7.40 -4.41
C GLY A 296 14.14 -7.38 -4.95
N ILE A 297 13.21 -8.07 -4.26
CA ILE A 297 11.80 -8.13 -4.65
C ILE A 297 11.16 -6.75 -4.54
N ILE A 298 11.35 -6.05 -3.42
CA ILE A 298 10.75 -4.71 -3.27
C ILE A 298 11.30 -3.71 -4.29
N ARG A 299 12.57 -3.85 -4.71
CA ARG A 299 13.15 -3.07 -5.82
C ARG A 299 12.54 -3.40 -7.17
N ASN A 300 12.25 -4.68 -7.43
CA ASN A 300 11.63 -5.11 -8.68
C ASN A 300 10.25 -4.47 -8.89
N VAL A 301 9.44 -4.40 -7.84
CA VAL A 301 8.06 -3.91 -7.94
C VAL A 301 7.94 -2.40 -7.84
N SER A 302 9.00 -1.69 -7.49
CA SER A 302 8.95 -0.24 -7.34
C SER A 302 9.02 0.56 -8.64
N ASN A 303 8.54 1.79 -8.55
CA ASN A 303 8.48 2.72 -9.67
C ASN A 303 9.74 3.59 -9.79
N PRO A 304 10.40 3.59 -10.95
CA PRO A 304 11.58 4.41 -11.18
C PRO A 304 11.32 5.91 -11.00
N LEU A 305 12.22 6.59 -10.30
CA LEU A 305 12.25 8.04 -10.21
C LEU A 305 12.49 8.65 -11.60
N GLY A 306 11.68 9.64 -11.97
CA GLY A 306 11.86 10.39 -13.22
C GLY A 306 11.18 9.82 -14.47
N LEU A 307 10.36 8.75 -14.35
CA LEU A 307 9.48 8.29 -15.43
C LEU A 307 8.30 9.26 -15.62
N SER A 308 8.57 10.42 -16.21
CA SER A 308 7.53 11.36 -16.66
C SER A 308 6.76 10.74 -17.83
N GLY A 309 5.60 10.12 -17.58
CA GLY A 309 4.69 9.67 -18.64
C GLY A 309 3.86 8.42 -18.35
N PHE A 310 4.26 7.57 -17.39
CA PHE A 310 3.56 6.29 -17.11
C PHE A 310 2.88 6.23 -15.74
N ASN A 311 3.36 6.99 -14.76
CA ASN A 311 2.87 6.92 -13.39
C ASN A 311 2.88 8.33 -12.77
N VAL A 312 1.83 8.66 -12.02
CA VAL A 312 1.74 9.94 -11.32
C VAL A 312 2.64 9.93 -10.07
N ALA A 313 2.87 8.75 -9.47
CA ALA A 313 3.72 8.53 -8.32
C ALA A 313 5.02 7.77 -8.67
N THR A 314 6.09 8.06 -7.95
CA THR A 314 7.39 7.36 -8.07
C THR A 314 7.89 6.93 -6.70
N THR A 315 8.70 5.87 -6.63
CA THR A 315 9.21 5.38 -5.34
C THR A 315 10.17 6.38 -4.70
N GLN A 316 9.76 6.94 -3.56
CA GLN A 316 10.52 7.92 -2.81
C GLN A 316 11.54 7.24 -1.87
N TRP A 317 11.12 6.15 -1.23
CA TRP A 317 11.94 5.40 -0.28
C TRP A 317 11.41 3.99 -0.09
N ARG A 318 12.20 3.17 0.60
CA ARG A 318 11.84 1.81 1.02
C ARG A 318 12.23 1.61 2.47
N THR A 319 11.45 0.84 3.20
CA THR A 319 11.76 0.37 4.55
C THR A 319 11.92 -1.15 4.55
N VAL A 320 12.77 -1.63 5.46
CA VAL A 320 12.91 -3.05 5.79
C VAL A 320 12.99 -3.14 7.31
N ALA A 321 12.14 -3.96 7.90
CA ALA A 321 12.05 -4.26 9.33
C ALA A 321 12.31 -5.76 9.56
#